data_AF-A0A2S4XHF6-F1
#
_entry.id   AF-A0A2S4XHF6-F1
#
_cell.length_a   1.000
_cell.length_b   1.000
_cell.length_c   1.000
_cell.angle_alpha   90.00
_cell.angle_beta   90.00
_cell.angle_gamma   90.00
#
_symmetry.space_group_name_H-M   'P 1'
#
loop_
_entity.id
_entity.type
_entity.pdbx_description
1 polymer ?
#
loop_
_entity_poly.entity_id
_entity_poly.type
_entity_poly.pdbx_seq_one_letter_code
_entity_poly.pdbx_strand_id
1 'polypeptide(L)'
;MAGSGPAPAPSKQAMTKSTAPSAAGNPASTRAQAAGVCSDAYAIGNTGYITREGVQIASVKQFYSPKCKQNYGYVWVWDSFRKTAGDYDVSAAVYSYSQDEVLGTRTWKNSTQQEFWSDATATVNDCTAAVGSVRRAGDPVSAQAASSKRC
;
A
#
# COMPACT_ATOMS: atom_id res chain seq x y z
N MET A 1 -35.71 -41.22 -29.92
CA MET A 1 -35.85 -39.95 -29.20
C MET A 1 -34.99 -40.04 -27.94
N ALA A 2 -33.89 -39.30 -27.86
CA ALA A 2 -32.98 -39.31 -26.71
C ALA A 2 -33.24 -38.05 -25.88
N GLY A 3 -33.42 -38.23 -24.56
CA GLY A 3 -33.93 -37.23 -23.64
C GLY A 3 -32.96 -36.08 -23.36
N SER A 4 -33.51 -34.87 -23.31
CA SER A 4 -32.82 -33.67 -22.85
C SER A 4 -32.82 -33.65 -21.31
N GLY A 5 -31.69 -33.98 -20.69
CA GLY A 5 -31.47 -33.70 -19.27
C GLY A 5 -31.31 -32.19 -19.04
N PRO A 6 -31.79 -31.64 -17.92
CA PRO A 6 -31.69 -30.21 -17.65
C PRO A 6 -30.22 -29.79 -17.49
N ALA A 7 -29.88 -28.62 -18.02
CA ALA A 7 -28.56 -28.02 -17.88
C ALA A 7 -28.21 -27.79 -16.40
N PRO A 8 -26.95 -28.03 -15.97
CA PRO A 8 -26.54 -27.79 -14.59
C PRO A 8 -26.69 -26.30 -14.23
N ALA A 9 -27.21 -26.03 -13.04
CA ALA A 9 -27.33 -24.67 -12.52
C ALA A 9 -25.93 -24.00 -12.45
N PRO A 10 -25.83 -22.68 -12.71
CA PRO A 10 -24.57 -21.97 -12.56
C PRO A 10 -24.11 -22.11 -11.11
N SER A 11 -22.95 -22.75 -10.92
CA SER A 11 -22.29 -22.90 -9.65
C SER A 11 -22.15 -21.53 -8.99
N LYS A 12 -22.66 -21.39 -7.77
CA LYS A 12 -22.32 -20.29 -6.85
C LYS A 12 -20.83 -20.41 -6.52
N GLN A 13 -19.98 -19.99 -7.43
CA GLN A 13 -18.56 -19.80 -7.17
C GLN A 13 -18.49 -18.74 -6.09
N ALA A 14 -18.15 -19.16 -4.87
CA ALA A 14 -17.71 -18.23 -3.85
C ALA A 14 -16.61 -17.39 -4.49
N MET A 15 -16.85 -16.08 -4.67
CA MET A 15 -15.85 -15.18 -5.24
C MET A 15 -14.65 -15.21 -4.30
N THR A 16 -13.62 -15.96 -4.64
CA THR A 16 -12.36 -15.96 -3.90
C THR A 16 -11.80 -14.54 -3.97
N LYS A 17 -11.66 -13.87 -2.81
CA LYS A 17 -11.06 -12.55 -2.75
C LYS A 17 -9.65 -12.62 -3.34
N SER A 18 -9.36 -11.77 -4.32
CA SER A 18 -8.05 -11.69 -4.96
C SER A 18 -6.97 -11.36 -3.92
N THR A 19 -5.83 -12.03 -4.00
CA THR A 19 -4.61 -11.74 -3.24
C THR A 19 -3.59 -10.97 -4.08
N ALA A 20 -3.96 -10.53 -5.28
CA ALA A 20 -3.05 -9.78 -6.14
C ALA A 20 -2.77 -8.39 -5.53
N PRO A 21 -1.52 -7.92 -5.58
CA PRO A 21 -1.20 -6.55 -5.20
C PRO A 21 -1.88 -5.56 -6.16
N SER A 22 -2.19 -4.35 -5.69
CA SER A 22 -2.85 -3.35 -6.54
C SER A 22 -2.53 -1.92 -6.14
N ALA A 23 -2.67 -0.98 -7.07
CA ALA A 23 -2.55 0.45 -6.77
C ALA A 23 -3.53 0.91 -5.66
N ALA A 24 -4.70 0.27 -5.55
CA ALA A 24 -5.66 0.53 -4.48
C ALA A 24 -5.08 0.18 -3.09
N GLY A 25 -4.18 -0.80 -3.03
CA GLY A 25 -3.67 -1.46 -1.84
C GLY A 25 -4.56 -2.65 -1.49
N ASN A 26 -3.96 -3.85 -1.41
CA ASN A 26 -4.68 -5.07 -1.06
C ASN A 26 -4.14 -5.65 0.26
N PRO A 27 -4.86 -5.50 1.38
CA PRO A 27 -4.48 -6.10 2.67
C PRO A 27 -4.33 -7.62 2.66
N ALA A 28 -4.90 -8.31 1.66
CA ALA A 28 -4.77 -9.75 1.48
C ALA A 28 -3.57 -10.14 0.59
N SER A 29 -2.78 -9.20 0.10
CA SER A 29 -1.61 -9.51 -0.70
C SER A 29 -0.54 -10.21 0.13
N THR A 30 0.31 -11.01 -0.52
CA THR A 30 1.42 -11.71 0.15
C THR A 30 2.33 -10.74 0.92
N ARG A 31 2.53 -9.53 0.39
CA ARG A 31 3.40 -8.52 1.03
C ARG A 31 2.71 -7.83 2.20
N ALA A 32 1.41 -7.58 2.09
CA ALA A 32 0.61 -7.09 3.21
C ALA A 32 0.62 -8.10 4.36
N GLN A 33 0.40 -9.39 4.06
CA GLN A 33 0.46 -10.47 5.04
C GLN A 33 1.85 -10.60 5.68
N ALA A 34 2.93 -10.52 4.87
CA ALA A 34 4.30 -10.55 5.37
C ALA A 34 4.66 -9.32 6.23
N ALA A 35 3.94 -8.21 6.08
CA ALA A 35 4.05 -7.01 6.90
C ALA A 35 3.14 -7.06 8.16
N GLY A 36 2.38 -8.14 8.37
CA GLY A 36 1.41 -8.24 9.45
C GLY A 36 0.19 -7.34 9.29
N VAL A 37 -0.10 -6.88 8.07
CA VAL A 37 -1.30 -6.09 7.78
C VAL A 37 -2.52 -6.98 7.98
N CYS A 38 -3.45 -6.50 8.81
CA CYS A 38 -4.65 -7.25 9.09
C CYS A 38 -5.60 -7.24 7.87
N SER A 39 -6.20 -8.40 7.59
CA SER A 39 -7.03 -8.61 6.39
C SER A 39 -8.28 -7.71 6.29
N ASP A 40 -8.70 -7.09 7.40
CA ASP A 40 -9.80 -6.13 7.47
C ASP A 40 -9.33 -4.68 7.33
N ALA A 41 -8.03 -4.43 7.17
CA ALA A 41 -7.50 -3.10 6.97
C ALA A 41 -8.15 -2.47 5.72
N TYR A 42 -8.48 -1.19 5.78
CA TYR A 42 -9.03 -0.47 4.63
C TYR A 42 -8.37 0.91 4.52
N ALA A 43 -8.34 1.43 3.29
CA ALA A 43 -7.73 2.73 3.04
C ALA A 43 -8.55 3.84 3.73
N ILE A 44 -7.85 4.77 4.36
CA ILE A 44 -8.43 5.95 4.99
C ILE A 44 -7.76 7.22 4.46
N GLY A 45 -8.57 8.28 4.34
CA GLY A 45 -8.12 9.56 3.80
C GLY A 45 -7.83 9.52 2.30
N ASN A 46 -7.29 10.64 1.82
CA ASN A 46 -6.91 10.84 0.42
C ASN A 46 -5.49 10.36 0.16
N THR A 47 -5.28 9.89 -1.07
CA THR A 47 -3.98 9.43 -1.56
C THR A 47 -3.02 10.60 -1.76
N GLY A 48 -1.80 10.46 -1.26
CA GLY A 48 -0.67 11.33 -1.60
C GLY A 48 0.05 10.80 -2.84
N TYR A 49 0.72 11.69 -3.59
CA TYR A 49 1.48 11.31 -4.78
C TYR A 49 2.93 11.76 -4.66
N ILE A 50 3.86 10.82 -4.82
CA ILE A 50 5.28 11.10 -4.90
C ILE A 50 5.55 11.53 -6.33
N THR A 51 6.07 12.74 -6.50
CA THR A 51 6.39 13.31 -7.82
C THR A 51 7.89 13.51 -7.98
N ARG A 52 8.39 13.24 -9.18
CA ARG A 52 9.78 13.51 -9.60
C ARG A 52 9.72 14.24 -10.93
N GLU A 53 10.31 15.43 -11.00
CA GLU A 53 10.32 16.27 -12.22
C GLU A 53 8.89 16.51 -12.77
N GLY A 54 7.91 16.69 -11.88
CA GLY A 54 6.50 16.90 -12.24
C GLY A 54 5.71 15.62 -12.59
N VAL A 55 6.36 14.45 -12.65
CA VAL A 55 5.73 13.17 -12.97
C VAL A 55 5.41 12.40 -11.69
N GLN A 56 4.19 11.86 -11.57
CA GLN A 56 3.84 10.96 -10.48
C GLN A 56 4.53 9.61 -10.65
N ILE A 57 5.44 9.28 -9.74
CA ILE A 57 6.22 8.03 -9.77
C ILE A 57 5.70 6.99 -8.79
N ALA A 58 4.99 7.43 -7.74
CA ALA A 58 4.37 6.55 -6.76
C ALA A 58 3.16 7.23 -6.09
N SER A 59 2.36 6.44 -5.39
CA SER A 59 1.29 6.90 -4.51
C SER A 59 1.49 6.41 -3.09
N VAL A 60 1.08 7.22 -2.11
CA VAL A 60 1.13 6.94 -0.67
C VAL A 60 -0.28 6.94 -0.09
N LYS A 61 -0.63 5.91 0.66
CA LYS A 61 -1.96 5.75 1.27
C LYS A 61 -1.84 5.28 2.70
N GLN A 62 -2.80 5.69 3.52
CA GLN A 62 -2.93 5.17 4.88
C GLN A 62 -4.03 4.11 4.92
N PHE A 63 -3.77 3.06 5.70
CA PHE A 63 -4.72 2.00 5.99
C PHE A 63 -4.96 1.90 7.49
N TYR A 64 -6.16 1.49 7.87
CA TYR A 64 -6.55 1.27 9.25
C TYR A 64 -7.28 -0.07 9.39
N SER A 65 -6.93 -0.86 10.40
CA SER A 65 -7.65 -2.07 10.80
C SER A 65 -8.38 -1.86 12.12
N PRO A 66 -9.72 -1.98 12.15
CA PRO A 66 -10.49 -1.93 13.39
C PRO A 66 -10.27 -3.15 14.29
N LYS A 67 -10.00 -4.34 13.72
CA LYS A 67 -9.71 -5.53 14.53
C LYS A 67 -8.37 -5.45 15.23
N CYS A 68 -7.34 -5.02 14.52
CA CYS A 68 -5.99 -4.95 15.06
C CYS A 68 -5.69 -3.63 15.77
N LYS A 69 -6.57 -2.62 15.60
CA LYS A 69 -6.40 -1.27 16.16
C LYS A 69 -5.06 -0.68 15.78
N GLN A 70 -4.73 -0.78 14.49
CA GLN A 70 -3.44 -0.36 13.95
C GLN A 70 -3.63 0.43 12.65
N ASN A 71 -2.72 1.39 12.43
CA ASN A 71 -2.52 2.07 11.17
C ASN A 71 -1.34 1.48 10.41
N TYR A 72 -1.37 1.62 9.08
CA TYR A 72 -0.32 1.18 8.17
C TYR A 72 -0.10 2.23 7.08
N GLY A 73 1.14 2.41 6.69
CA GLY A 73 1.55 3.16 5.50
C GLY A 73 1.68 2.24 4.31
N TYR A 74 1.19 2.68 3.16
CA TYR A 74 1.23 1.94 1.91
C TYR A 74 1.86 2.79 0.80
N VAL A 75 2.84 2.23 0.09
CA VAL A 75 3.44 2.84 -1.09
C VAL A 75 3.27 1.93 -2.30
N TRP A 76 2.74 2.50 -3.38
CA TRP A 76 2.64 1.85 -4.67
C TRP A 76 3.48 2.60 -5.70
N VAL A 77 4.44 1.93 -6.33
CA VAL A 77 5.30 2.51 -7.36
C VAL A 77 4.69 2.25 -8.74
N TRP A 78 4.47 3.30 -9.52
CA TRP A 78 3.78 3.17 -10.80
C TRP A 78 4.64 2.47 -11.86
N ASP A 79 4.02 1.67 -12.72
CA ASP A 79 4.73 0.95 -13.79
C ASP A 79 5.44 1.89 -14.76
N SER A 80 4.92 3.09 -14.98
CA SER A 80 5.56 4.14 -15.79
C SER A 80 6.96 4.49 -15.28
N PHE A 81 7.16 4.52 -13.96
CA PHE A 81 8.46 4.73 -13.35
C PHE A 81 9.29 3.45 -13.31
N ARG A 82 8.71 2.33 -12.86
CA ARG A 82 9.44 1.05 -12.71
C ARG A 82 10.13 0.59 -13.99
N LYS A 83 9.49 0.79 -15.13
CA LYS A 83 10.00 0.39 -16.45
C LYS A 83 11.27 1.13 -16.86
N THR A 84 11.55 2.30 -16.29
CA THR A 84 12.67 3.18 -16.69
C THR A 84 13.64 3.48 -15.55
N ALA A 85 13.22 3.25 -14.30
CA ALA A 85 14.00 3.58 -13.12
C ALA A 85 15.26 2.72 -12.96
N GLY A 86 15.20 1.44 -13.34
CA GLY A 86 16.14 0.44 -12.84
C GLY A 86 15.84 0.14 -11.37
N ASP A 87 16.87 0.08 -10.54
CA ASP A 87 16.73 -0.11 -9.10
C ASP A 87 16.41 1.21 -8.38
N TYR A 88 15.62 1.12 -7.30
CA TYR A 88 15.26 2.26 -6.47
C TYR A 88 15.10 1.88 -5.00
N ASP A 89 15.37 2.84 -4.13
CA ASP A 89 15.08 2.74 -2.71
C ASP A 89 13.65 3.22 -2.44
N VAL A 90 12.96 2.57 -1.51
CA VAL A 90 11.61 2.95 -1.07
C VAL A 90 11.55 2.95 0.44
N SER A 91 10.80 3.88 1.04
CA SER A 91 10.35 3.77 2.42
C SER A 91 8.84 3.95 2.53
N ALA A 92 8.24 3.27 3.52
CA ALA A 92 6.83 3.39 3.89
C ALA A 92 6.72 3.46 5.41
N ALA A 93 5.94 4.41 5.93
CA ALA A 93 5.74 4.63 7.36
C ALA A 93 4.41 5.34 7.65
N VAL A 94 4.10 5.52 8.92
CA VAL A 94 3.01 6.37 9.41
C VAL A 94 3.61 7.49 10.24
N TYR A 95 3.34 8.74 9.90
CA TYR A 95 3.68 9.88 10.75
C TYR A 95 2.51 10.19 11.69
N SER A 96 2.79 10.26 12.99
CA SER A 96 1.85 10.70 14.02
C SER A 96 2.09 12.17 14.32
N TYR A 97 1.09 13.01 14.04
CA TYR A 97 1.09 14.43 14.41
C TYR A 97 0.87 14.63 15.91
N SER A 98 0.29 13.64 16.60
CA SER A 98 0.09 13.70 18.05
C SER A 98 1.40 13.47 18.80
N GLN A 99 2.26 12.60 18.28
CA GLN A 99 3.55 12.24 18.87
C GLN A 99 4.73 13.00 18.23
N ASP A 100 4.49 13.66 17.09
CA ASP A 100 5.52 14.29 16.25
C ASP A 100 6.63 13.31 15.83
N GLU A 101 6.23 12.09 15.42
CA GLU A 101 7.15 10.99 15.14
C GLU A 101 6.76 10.17 13.91
N VAL A 102 7.77 9.67 13.18
CA VAL A 102 7.60 8.70 12.09
C VAL A 102 7.71 7.27 12.65
N LEU A 103 6.61 6.54 12.59
CA LEU A 103 6.43 5.22 13.19
C LEU A 103 6.27 4.13 12.12
N GLY A 104 6.63 2.90 12.49
CA GLY A 104 6.46 1.72 11.64
C GLY A 104 7.28 1.74 10.35
N THR A 105 8.37 2.51 10.31
CA THR A 105 9.17 2.70 9.10
C THR A 105 9.76 1.39 8.62
N ARG A 106 9.50 1.07 7.34
CA ARG A 106 10.25 0.05 6.61
C ARG A 106 10.90 0.66 5.39
N THR A 107 12.09 0.15 5.08
CA THR A 107 12.92 0.63 3.97
C THR A 107 13.41 -0.55 3.14
N TRP A 108 13.36 -0.41 1.83
CA TRP A 108 13.89 -1.35 0.86
C TRP A 108 14.94 -0.65 0.02
N LYS A 109 16.10 -1.28 -0.12
CA LYS A 109 17.23 -0.77 -0.90
C LYS A 109 17.33 -1.54 -2.20
N ASN A 110 17.68 -0.87 -3.29
CA ASN A 110 17.89 -1.48 -4.62
C ASN A 110 16.75 -2.41 -5.04
N SER A 111 15.51 -1.94 -4.92
CA SER A 111 14.30 -2.71 -5.23
C SER A 111 13.80 -2.41 -6.64
N THR A 112 13.10 -3.38 -7.22
CA THR A 112 12.30 -3.24 -8.45
C THR A 112 10.83 -3.57 -8.22
N GLN A 113 10.42 -3.69 -6.95
CA GLN A 113 9.10 -4.14 -6.53
C GLN A 113 8.05 -3.03 -6.61
N GLN A 114 6.79 -3.40 -6.75
CA GLN A 114 5.71 -2.43 -6.94
C GLN A 114 4.99 -2.02 -5.66
N GLU A 115 4.95 -2.92 -4.68
CA GLU A 115 4.09 -2.83 -3.50
C GLU A 115 4.92 -2.85 -2.22
N PHE A 116 4.65 -1.88 -1.34
CA PHE A 116 5.35 -1.72 -0.07
C PHE A 116 4.38 -1.34 1.05
N TRP A 117 4.51 -2.05 2.18
CA TRP A 117 3.69 -1.85 3.37
C TRP A 117 4.61 -1.58 4.56
N SER A 118 4.33 -0.54 5.33
CA SER A 118 5.01 -0.25 6.59
C SER A 118 4.75 -1.35 7.63
N ASP A 119 5.46 -1.31 8.75
CA ASP A 119 5.04 -2.05 9.94
C ASP A 119 3.78 -1.42 10.54
N ALA A 120 3.08 -2.20 11.36
CA ALA A 120 1.88 -1.76 12.03
C ALA A 120 2.18 -0.73 13.14
N THR A 121 1.34 0.30 13.27
CA THR A 121 1.49 1.32 14.32
C THR A 121 0.24 1.42 15.18
N ALA A 122 0.40 1.36 16.51
CA ALA A 122 -0.70 1.48 17.47
C ALA A 122 -1.12 2.95 17.70
N THR A 123 -1.49 3.65 16.62
CA THR A 123 -1.70 5.11 16.57
C THR A 123 -3.14 5.49 16.20
N VAL A 124 -4.10 4.62 16.49
CA VAL A 124 -5.50 4.81 16.05
C VAL A 124 -6.23 5.96 16.74
N ASN A 125 -5.70 6.40 17.88
CA ASN A 125 -6.17 7.58 18.59
C ASN A 125 -5.38 8.84 18.23
N ASP A 126 -4.40 8.73 17.33
CA ASP A 126 -3.58 9.85 16.91
C ASP A 126 -4.08 10.44 15.60
N CYS A 127 -3.85 11.73 15.45
CA CYS A 127 -3.89 12.32 14.13
C CYS A 127 -2.68 11.80 13.32
N THR A 128 -2.90 11.11 12.21
CA THR A 128 -1.83 10.42 11.45
C THR A 128 -1.92 10.67 9.95
N ALA A 129 -0.80 10.49 9.24
CA ALA A 129 -0.74 10.38 7.80
C ALA A 129 0.24 9.27 7.42
N ALA A 130 -0.04 8.50 6.38
CA ALA A 130 1.00 7.67 5.78
C ALA A 130 2.03 8.55 5.09
N VAL A 131 3.30 8.20 5.22
CA VAL A 131 4.41 8.87 4.54
C VAL A 131 5.23 7.84 3.78
N GLY A 132 5.78 8.27 2.66
CA GLY A 132 6.61 7.39 1.83
C GLY A 132 7.60 8.17 1.00
N SER A 133 8.70 7.51 0.65
CA SER A 133 9.72 8.07 -0.22
C SER A 133 10.16 7.07 -1.29
N VAL A 134 10.58 7.58 -2.44
CA VAL A 134 11.19 6.82 -3.53
C VAL A 134 12.43 7.56 -4.01
N ARG A 135 13.54 6.84 -4.15
CA ARG A 135 14.79 7.37 -4.69
C ARG A 135 15.35 6.43 -5.75
N ARG A 136 15.45 6.89 -6.99
CA ARG A 136 16.11 6.13 -8.04
C ARG A 136 17.60 5.98 -7.72
N ALA A 137 18.21 4.85 -8.08
CA ALA A 137 19.65 4.73 -8.03
C ALA A 137 20.32 5.90 -8.79
N GLY A 138 21.29 6.55 -8.16
CA GLY A 138 21.98 7.74 -8.69
C GLY A 138 21.31 9.08 -8.37
N ASP A 139 20.07 9.11 -7.89
CA ASP A 139 19.44 10.37 -7.47
C ASP A 139 20.08 10.86 -6.14
N PRO A 140 20.39 12.17 -6.02
CA PRO A 140 21.04 12.72 -4.83
C PRO A 140 20.09 12.80 -3.63
N VAL A 141 18.78 12.88 -3.86
CA VAL A 141 17.74 12.99 -2.82
C VAL A 141 16.52 12.15 -3.17
N SER A 142 15.79 11.71 -2.15
CA SER A 142 14.50 11.01 -2.34
C SER A 142 13.39 12.00 -2.68
N ALA A 143 12.48 11.60 -3.57
CA ALA A 143 11.16 12.21 -3.66
C ALA A 143 10.26 11.62 -2.57
N GLN A 144 9.39 12.42 -1.97
CA GLN A 144 8.55 11.98 -0.86
C GLN A 144 7.18 12.65 -0.89
N ALA A 145 6.20 12.00 -0.25
CA ALA A 145 4.86 12.52 -0.09
C ALA A 145 4.21 11.95 1.17
N ALA A 146 3.13 12.60 1.60
CA ALA A 146 2.23 12.12 2.64
C ALA A 146 0.81 11.95 2.08
N SER A 147 0.05 11.00 2.62
CA SER A 147 -1.41 10.99 2.47
C SER A 147 -2.05 12.15 3.25
N SER A 148 -3.35 12.36 3.09
CA SER A 148 -4.04 13.34 3.95
C SER A 148 -3.97 12.95 5.42
N LYS A 149 -3.82 13.96 6.30
CA LYS A 149 -3.96 13.79 7.75
C LYS A 149 -5.35 13.24 8.10
N ARG A 150 -5.39 12.26 9.00
CA ARG A 150 -6.59 11.63 9.55
C ARG A 150 -6.60 11.73 11.06
N CYS A 151 -7.68 12.32 11.56
CA CYS A 151 -8.20 12.20 12.91
C CYS A 151 -9.68 11.75 12.73
#